data_AF-A0A954CLP5-F1
#
_entry.id   AF-A0A954CLP5-F1
#
_cell.length_a   1.000
_cell.length_b   1.000
_cell.length_c   1.000
_cell.angle_alpha   90.00
_cell.angle_beta   90.00
_cell.angle_gamma   90.00
#
_symmetry.space_group_name_H-M   'P 1'
#
loop_
_entity.id
_entity.type
_entity.pdbx_description
1 polymer ?
#
loop_
_entity_poly.entity_id
_entity_poly.type
_entity_poly.pdbx_seq_one_letter_code
_entity_poly.pdbx_strand_id
1 'polypeptide(L)'
;YNRNCLSLRQREFATPEQRRRFAAWIKKRLRREAGRLEHVDVPTSGESFTTTEFNALDFLSTDEIRERHIERVFGHRVLRLVRAERRAMIRELFGTKPLHLEPRSERTLNVYAFYWRRLSGGRVFLAPLHVLGLVFRGVRRTIGKTREIIREIVAPERAVEERISGTAPFAVALRKIHRMKAPALIEAMRLRVEFDPAYSGAPVGWSGEPRLEGIAEFERDLEFLGLHEREREEIQDLAERNRRRVEELHEFMHANEVDFDEDDPDLRRRGERAVTVSFMTDYDDIRTLARAELWLEAALVRMEARDCRIPRCTIRRLFAWLGRGLARHPVDRWVDTCLGNRSVSRRGRANFKRAWHAGDRVVRRTVRAWIALPVGAGPRGVALERIRAAYRARDEVSRELTSLRAIQSLSVLEVRNYRRLVFDLGGYAEDGESREVAEALP
;
A
#
# COMPACT_ATOMS: atom_id res chain seq x y z
N TYR A 1 19.58 1.75 -30.80
CA TYR A 1 19.07 2.65 -31.85
C TYR A 1 20.11 3.66 -32.29
N ASN A 2 20.60 4.51 -31.39
CA ASN A 2 21.57 5.57 -31.65
C ASN A 2 22.86 5.15 -32.42
N ARG A 3 23.32 3.91 -32.28
CA ARG A 3 24.51 3.38 -32.98
C ARG A 3 24.28 2.87 -34.41
N ASN A 4 23.06 2.45 -34.75
CA ASN A 4 22.81 1.73 -36.00
C ASN A 4 21.71 2.33 -36.86
N CYS A 5 20.84 3.20 -36.31
CA CYS A 5 19.71 3.75 -37.03
C CYS A 5 20.15 4.93 -37.90
N LEU A 6 19.88 4.85 -39.21
CA LEU A 6 20.10 5.95 -40.16
C LEU A 6 18.78 6.68 -40.41
N SER A 7 18.77 8.01 -40.29
CA SER A 7 17.65 8.86 -40.74
C SER A 7 17.44 8.77 -42.25
N LEU A 8 16.27 9.17 -42.74
CA LEU A 8 15.97 9.18 -44.18
C LEU A 8 16.99 10.02 -44.96
N ARG A 9 17.34 11.21 -44.44
CA ARG A 9 18.39 12.07 -45.00
C ARG A 9 19.77 11.40 -44.97
N GLN A 10 20.15 10.79 -43.85
CA GLN A 10 21.44 10.09 -43.75
C GLN A 10 21.54 8.92 -44.73
N ARG A 11 20.44 8.23 -45.04
CA ARG A 11 20.45 7.10 -45.97
C ARG A 11 20.84 7.52 -47.38
N GLU A 12 20.47 8.72 -47.83
CA GLU A 12 20.81 9.25 -49.15
C GLU A 12 22.33 9.29 -49.36
N PHE A 13 23.08 9.67 -48.33
CA PHE A 13 24.54 9.80 -48.36
C PHE A 13 25.29 8.63 -47.72
N ALA A 14 24.57 7.67 -47.12
CA ALA A 14 25.19 6.53 -46.44
C ALA A 14 25.93 5.61 -47.43
N THR A 15 27.11 5.16 -47.03
CA THR A 15 27.90 4.22 -47.83
C THR A 15 27.15 2.88 -48.02
N PRO A 16 27.45 2.11 -49.07
CA PRO A 16 26.84 0.79 -49.27
C PRO A 16 27.02 -0.16 -48.08
N GLU A 17 28.12 -0.02 -47.34
CA GLU A 17 28.37 -0.77 -46.11
C GLU A 17 27.44 -0.34 -44.97
N GLN A 18 27.29 0.97 -44.72
CA GLN A 18 26.36 1.48 -43.71
C GLN A 18 24.92 1.07 -44.00
N ARG A 19 24.49 1.12 -45.27
CA ARG A 19 23.16 0.66 -45.70
C ARG A 19 22.98 -0.84 -45.46
N ARG A 20 23.99 -1.67 -45.77
CA ARG A 20 23.98 -3.12 -45.48
C ARG A 20 23.90 -3.39 -43.98
N ARG A 21 24.70 -2.69 -43.15
CA ARG A 21 24.67 -2.80 -41.68
C ARG A 21 23.32 -2.41 -41.10
N PHE A 22 22.74 -1.30 -41.55
CA PHE A 22 21.39 -0.87 -41.14
C PHE A 22 20.32 -1.90 -41.53
N ALA A 23 20.35 -2.39 -42.78
CA ALA A 23 19.40 -3.40 -43.25
C ALA A 23 19.52 -4.73 -42.48
N ALA A 24 20.75 -5.17 -42.21
CA ALA A 24 21.03 -6.36 -41.41
C ALA A 24 20.53 -6.18 -39.96
N TRP A 25 20.76 -5.01 -39.36
CA TRP A 25 20.27 -4.68 -38.03
C TRP A 25 18.73 -4.70 -37.96
N ILE A 26 18.03 -4.04 -38.89
CA ILE A 26 16.56 -4.07 -38.98
C ILE A 26 16.06 -5.51 -39.14
N LYS A 27 16.67 -6.30 -40.05
CA LYS A 27 16.26 -7.69 -40.30
C LYS A 27 16.46 -8.57 -39.07
N LYS A 28 17.59 -8.43 -38.37
CA LYS A 28 17.90 -9.15 -37.13
C LYS A 28 16.86 -8.83 -36.04
N ARG A 29 16.52 -7.54 -35.91
CA ARG A 29 15.61 -7.03 -34.89
C ARG A 29 14.15 -7.43 -35.14
N LEU A 30 13.67 -7.33 -36.38
CA LEU A 30 12.33 -7.77 -36.75
C LEU A 30 12.14 -9.29 -36.64
N ARG A 31 13.21 -10.10 -36.78
CA ARG A 31 13.14 -11.56 -36.57
C ARG A 31 13.08 -11.94 -35.09
N ARG A 32 13.55 -11.08 -34.18
CA ARG A 32 13.57 -11.32 -32.72
C ARG A 32 12.30 -10.77 -32.07
N GLU A 33 11.13 -11.24 -32.46
CA GLU A 33 9.82 -10.80 -31.92
C GLU A 33 9.63 -10.96 -30.38
N ALA A 34 10.66 -11.28 -29.60
CA ALA A 34 10.48 -11.79 -28.25
C ALA A 34 11.68 -11.72 -27.28
N GLY A 35 12.85 -11.21 -27.69
CA GLY A 35 14.09 -11.33 -26.91
C GLY A 35 14.65 -10.01 -26.38
N ARG A 36 15.23 -10.05 -25.18
CA ARG A 36 15.92 -8.91 -24.53
C ARG A 36 16.96 -8.28 -25.47
N LEU A 37 17.06 -6.95 -25.47
CA LEU A 37 18.03 -6.20 -26.26
C LEU A 37 19.45 -6.75 -25.99
N GLU A 38 20.22 -7.04 -27.04
CA GLU A 38 21.66 -7.34 -26.91
C GLU A 38 22.33 -6.28 -26.02
N HIS A 39 23.13 -6.74 -25.06
CA HIS A 39 24.03 -5.84 -24.34
C HIS A 39 25.01 -5.32 -25.37
N VAL A 40 24.76 -4.11 -25.86
CA VAL A 40 25.76 -3.42 -26.67
C VAL A 40 26.86 -3.07 -25.69
N ASP A 41 28.11 -3.46 -26.00
CA ASP A 41 29.26 -3.00 -25.24
C ASP A 41 29.16 -1.49 -25.05
N VAL A 42 29.42 -1.04 -23.82
CA VAL A 42 29.55 0.40 -23.55
C VAL A 42 30.59 0.91 -24.55
N PRO A 43 30.28 1.90 -25.39
CA PRO A 43 31.20 2.33 -26.43
C PRO A 43 32.54 2.66 -25.78
N THR A 44 33.59 1.99 -26.24
CA THR A 44 34.96 2.34 -25.88
C THR A 44 35.15 3.83 -26.20
N SER A 45 35.84 4.58 -25.34
CA SER A 45 36.03 6.03 -25.51
C SER A 45 36.48 6.35 -26.94
N GLY A 46 35.63 7.01 -27.73
CA GLY A 46 35.91 7.38 -29.13
C GLY A 46 34.92 6.88 -30.18
N GLU A 47 34.00 5.95 -29.88
CA GLU A 47 32.94 5.60 -30.84
C GLU A 47 31.88 6.70 -30.92
N SER A 48 31.63 7.24 -32.12
CA SER A 48 30.57 8.22 -32.36
C SER A 48 29.22 7.53 -32.58
N PHE A 49 28.17 8.06 -31.95
CA PHE A 49 26.80 7.65 -32.25
C PHE A 49 26.36 8.20 -33.61
N THR A 50 25.61 7.40 -34.37
CA THR A 50 25.00 7.82 -35.64
C THR A 50 23.92 8.89 -35.42
N THR A 51 23.24 8.84 -34.27
CA THR A 51 22.19 9.77 -33.87
C THR A 51 22.06 9.81 -32.35
N THR A 52 21.48 10.87 -31.80
CA THR A 52 21.14 11.04 -30.38
C THR A 52 19.63 11.16 -30.15
N GLU A 53 18.82 10.93 -31.19
CA GLU A 53 17.37 11.18 -31.17
C GLU A 53 16.62 10.21 -30.24
N PHE A 54 17.02 8.94 -30.20
CA PHE A 54 16.30 7.94 -29.42
C PHE A 54 16.68 8.01 -27.94
N ASN A 55 15.67 8.14 -27.09
CA ASN A 55 15.75 8.18 -25.64
C ASN A 55 14.74 7.21 -24.99
N ALA A 56 14.77 7.08 -23.66
CA ALA A 56 13.91 6.14 -22.94
C ALA A 56 12.40 6.40 -23.14
N LEU A 57 12.00 7.67 -23.29
CA LEU A 57 10.58 8.02 -23.45
C LEU A 57 10.02 7.52 -24.78
N ASP A 58 10.84 7.30 -25.80
CA ASP A 58 10.39 6.72 -27.07
C ASP A 58 9.97 5.23 -26.93
N PHE A 59 10.33 4.59 -25.81
CA PHE A 59 9.94 3.22 -25.47
C PHE A 59 8.94 3.14 -24.32
N LEU A 60 8.81 4.20 -23.52
CA LEU A 60 7.97 4.23 -22.31
C LEU A 60 6.74 5.15 -22.43
N SER A 61 6.51 5.76 -23.60
CA SER A 61 5.40 6.66 -23.88
C SER A 61 4.59 6.21 -25.09
N THR A 62 3.29 6.50 -25.08
CA THR A 62 2.35 6.34 -26.21
C THR A 62 2.11 7.64 -26.98
N ASP A 63 2.98 8.64 -26.80
CA ASP A 63 2.85 9.96 -27.43
C ASP A 63 2.90 9.89 -28.97
N GLU A 64 1.76 10.16 -29.60
CA GLU A 64 1.61 10.18 -31.06
C GLU A 64 2.54 11.18 -31.76
N ILE A 65 2.85 12.32 -31.12
CA ILE A 65 3.71 13.35 -31.72
C ILE A 65 5.12 12.79 -31.93
N ARG A 66 5.64 12.06 -30.94
CA ARG A 66 6.94 11.37 -31.03
C ARG A 66 6.93 10.27 -32.08
N GLU A 67 5.85 9.49 -32.16
CA GLU A 67 5.75 8.43 -33.17
C GLU A 67 5.72 9.00 -34.59
N ARG A 68 4.95 10.07 -34.83
CA ARG A 68 4.93 10.80 -36.10
C ARG A 68 6.31 11.40 -36.42
N HIS A 69 7.04 11.88 -35.41
CA HIS A 69 8.40 12.36 -35.58
C HIS A 69 9.36 11.23 -36.01
N ILE A 70 9.33 10.08 -35.32
CA ILE A 70 10.15 8.92 -35.67
C ILE A 70 9.83 8.44 -37.08
N GLU A 71 8.56 8.36 -37.45
CA GLU A 71 8.14 7.99 -38.80
C GLU A 71 8.64 8.99 -39.85
N ARG A 72 8.54 10.29 -39.59
CA ARG A 72 9.01 11.33 -40.51
C ARG A 72 10.52 11.32 -40.69
N VAL A 73 11.29 11.13 -39.62
CA VAL A 73 12.76 11.23 -39.65
C VAL A 73 13.41 9.92 -40.07
N PHE A 74 12.90 8.77 -39.62
CA PHE A 74 13.50 7.45 -39.81
C PHE A 74 12.67 6.51 -40.69
N GLY A 75 11.43 6.88 -41.02
CA GLY A 75 10.54 6.08 -41.86
C GLY A 75 9.72 5.03 -41.09
N HIS A 76 8.62 4.62 -41.71
CA HIS A 76 7.64 3.68 -41.15
C HIS A 76 8.24 2.36 -40.63
N ARG A 77 9.26 1.80 -41.30
CA ARG A 77 9.89 0.53 -40.89
C ARG A 77 10.55 0.63 -39.51
N VAL A 78 11.14 1.78 -39.18
CA VAL A 78 11.77 2.00 -37.87
C VAL A 78 10.70 2.20 -36.80
N LEU A 79 9.64 2.98 -37.10
CA LEU A 79 8.50 3.13 -36.18
C LEU A 79 7.88 1.77 -35.84
N ARG A 80 7.60 0.93 -36.85
CA ARG A 80 7.05 -0.41 -36.63
C ARG A 80 7.95 -1.27 -35.74
N LEU A 81 9.26 -1.18 -35.94
CA LEU A 81 10.22 -1.88 -35.09
C LEU A 81 10.19 -1.36 -33.64
N VAL A 82 10.17 -0.03 -33.43
CA VAL A 82 10.07 0.58 -32.09
C VAL A 82 8.80 0.11 -31.37
N ARG A 83 7.64 0.14 -32.06
CA ARG A 83 6.37 -0.34 -31.48
C ARG A 83 6.44 -1.83 -31.11
N ALA A 84 7.00 -2.68 -31.98
CA ALA A 84 7.17 -4.10 -31.70
C ALA A 84 8.10 -4.37 -30.50
N GLU A 85 9.24 -3.69 -30.42
CA GLU A 85 10.17 -3.86 -29.29
C GLU A 85 9.59 -3.32 -27.97
N ARG A 86 8.89 -2.18 -28.01
CA ARG A 86 8.14 -1.65 -26.87
C ARG A 86 7.11 -2.65 -26.36
N ARG A 87 6.31 -3.23 -27.26
CA ARG A 87 5.33 -4.28 -26.94
C ARG A 87 6.00 -5.47 -26.28
N ALA A 88 7.06 -6.00 -26.90
CA ALA A 88 7.82 -7.13 -26.37
C ALA A 88 8.41 -6.83 -24.98
N MET A 89 8.99 -5.65 -24.78
CA MET A 89 9.56 -5.23 -23.49
C MET A 89 8.51 -5.19 -22.38
N ILE A 90 7.35 -4.59 -22.63
CA ILE A 90 6.26 -4.53 -21.64
C ILE A 90 5.72 -5.94 -21.36
N ARG A 91 5.56 -6.78 -22.39
CA ARG A 91 5.14 -8.18 -22.23
C ARG A 91 6.17 -9.01 -21.45
N GLU A 92 7.46 -8.77 -21.62
CA GLU A 92 8.49 -9.45 -20.82
C GLU A 92 8.43 -9.01 -19.35
N LEU A 93 8.32 -7.70 -19.09
CA LEU A 93 8.26 -7.14 -17.73
C LEU A 93 7.01 -7.60 -16.97
N PHE A 94 5.86 -7.53 -17.63
CA PHE A 94 4.57 -7.84 -17.01
C PHE A 94 4.10 -9.28 -17.23
N GLY A 95 4.74 -10.02 -18.13
CA GLY A 95 4.45 -11.42 -18.39
C GLY A 95 4.97 -12.37 -17.32
N THR A 96 4.58 -13.62 -17.45
CA THR A 96 5.12 -14.74 -16.68
C THR A 96 5.85 -15.66 -17.62
N LYS A 97 6.95 -16.29 -17.16
CA LYS A 97 7.48 -17.44 -17.88
C LYS A 97 6.32 -18.44 -18.04
N PRO A 98 6.01 -18.90 -19.25
CA PRO A 98 4.87 -19.77 -19.48
C PRO A 98 5.21 -21.18 -18.99
N LEU A 99 5.36 -21.35 -17.67
CA LEU A 99 5.63 -22.63 -17.02
C LEU A 99 4.54 -23.65 -17.37
N HIS A 100 3.34 -23.17 -17.71
CA HIS A 100 2.23 -23.98 -18.19
C HIS A 100 2.43 -24.59 -19.60
N LEU A 101 3.51 -24.25 -20.31
CA LEU A 101 3.92 -24.90 -21.55
C LEU A 101 4.99 -25.97 -21.32
N GLU A 102 5.76 -25.90 -20.23
CA GLU A 102 6.81 -26.90 -19.96
C GLU A 102 6.21 -28.25 -19.53
N PRO A 103 6.79 -29.42 -19.78
CA PRO A 103 6.21 -30.69 -19.34
C PRO A 103 5.88 -30.73 -17.84
N ARG A 104 4.77 -31.39 -17.45
CA ARG A 104 4.30 -31.44 -16.03
C ARG A 104 5.36 -31.98 -15.05
N SER A 105 6.26 -32.83 -15.56
CA SER A 105 7.44 -33.37 -14.87
C SER A 105 8.51 -32.34 -14.53
N GLU A 106 8.56 -31.23 -15.28
CA GLU A 106 9.49 -30.11 -15.05
C GLU A 106 8.85 -29.03 -14.17
N ARG A 107 7.51 -28.97 -14.12
CA ARG A 107 6.75 -28.01 -13.30
C ARG A 107 6.66 -28.38 -11.82
N THR A 108 6.62 -29.67 -11.49
CA THR A 108 6.26 -30.13 -10.14
C THR A 108 7.19 -31.22 -9.63
N LEU A 109 7.64 -31.06 -8.38
CA LEU A 109 8.42 -32.07 -7.70
C LEU A 109 7.46 -33.07 -7.06
N ASN A 110 7.16 -34.15 -7.78
CA ASN A 110 6.24 -35.19 -7.28
C ASN A 110 6.96 -36.09 -6.26
N VAL A 111 6.85 -35.74 -4.97
CA VAL A 111 7.48 -36.45 -3.85
C VAL A 111 7.01 -37.90 -3.75
N TYR A 112 5.74 -38.18 -4.07
CA TYR A 112 5.19 -39.53 -4.04
C TYR A 112 5.78 -40.42 -5.13
N ALA A 113 5.87 -39.90 -6.37
CA ALA A 113 6.54 -40.60 -7.46
C ALA A 113 8.05 -40.81 -7.17
N PHE A 114 8.70 -39.85 -6.50
CA PHE A 114 10.08 -40.01 -6.05
C PHE A 114 10.21 -41.15 -5.03
N TYR A 115 9.35 -41.18 -4.01
CA TYR A 115 9.31 -42.23 -3.00
C TYR A 115 9.10 -43.61 -3.64
N TRP A 116 8.07 -43.77 -4.46
CA TRP A 116 7.74 -45.08 -5.03
C TRP A 116 8.79 -45.60 -6.00
N ARG A 117 9.47 -44.70 -6.73
CA ARG A 117 10.48 -45.09 -7.72
C ARG A 117 11.86 -45.38 -7.10
N ARG A 118 12.21 -44.71 -5.99
CA ARG A 118 13.57 -44.75 -5.40
C ARG A 118 13.63 -45.38 -4.00
N LEU A 119 12.56 -45.33 -3.21
CA LEU A 119 12.56 -45.71 -1.80
C LEU A 119 11.70 -46.96 -1.49
N SER A 120 10.79 -47.36 -2.38
CA SER A 120 9.97 -48.57 -2.19
C SER A 120 10.76 -49.89 -2.29
N GLY A 121 10.16 -50.98 -1.78
CA GLY A 121 10.68 -52.35 -1.96
C GLY A 121 12.01 -52.64 -1.24
N GLY A 122 12.22 -52.09 -0.03
CA GLY A 122 13.44 -52.29 0.75
C GLY A 122 14.63 -51.40 0.36
N ARG A 123 14.50 -50.58 -0.70
CA ARG A 123 15.55 -49.66 -1.15
C ARG A 123 15.77 -48.45 -0.23
N VAL A 124 14.93 -48.28 0.80
CA VAL A 124 15.14 -47.28 1.87
C VAL A 124 16.53 -47.42 2.50
N PHE A 125 17.07 -48.64 2.64
CA PHE A 125 18.42 -48.83 3.20
C PHE A 125 19.53 -48.27 2.31
N LEU A 126 19.28 -48.09 1.01
CA LEU A 126 20.19 -47.43 0.06
C LEU A 126 19.98 -45.90 0.01
N ALA A 127 19.04 -45.35 0.78
CA ALA A 127 18.77 -43.92 0.81
C ALA A 127 20.01 -43.07 1.14
N PRO A 128 20.90 -43.43 2.09
CA PRO A 128 22.09 -42.63 2.39
C PRO A 128 23.02 -42.49 1.17
N LEU A 129 23.22 -43.59 0.42
CA LEU A 129 24.00 -43.60 -0.82
C LEU A 129 23.31 -42.80 -1.94
N HIS A 130 21.98 -42.89 -2.06
CA HIS A 130 21.23 -42.09 -3.02
C HIS A 130 21.24 -40.60 -2.71
N VAL A 131 21.18 -40.22 -1.43
CA VAL A 131 21.33 -38.83 -0.98
C VAL A 131 22.73 -38.33 -1.31
N LEU A 132 23.77 -39.11 -0.98
CA LEU A 132 25.15 -38.74 -1.32
C LEU A 132 25.34 -38.55 -2.83
N GLY A 133 24.80 -39.47 -3.65
CA GLY A 133 24.81 -39.35 -5.10
C GLY A 133 24.01 -38.15 -5.62
N LEU A 134 22.87 -37.81 -5.00
CA LEU A 134 22.10 -36.61 -5.32
C LEU A 134 22.85 -35.33 -4.95
N VAL A 135 23.55 -35.30 -3.81
CA VAL A 135 24.39 -34.18 -3.39
C VAL A 135 25.51 -33.97 -4.41
N PHE A 136 26.25 -35.01 -4.79
CA PHE A 136 27.27 -34.90 -5.83
C PHE A 136 26.70 -34.45 -7.19
N ARG A 137 25.54 -34.98 -7.59
CA ARG A 137 24.86 -34.54 -8.81
C ARG A 137 24.42 -33.08 -8.70
N GLY A 138 23.93 -32.67 -7.54
CA GLY A 138 23.56 -31.30 -7.19
C GLY A 138 24.76 -30.38 -7.34
N VAL A 139 25.86 -30.68 -6.66
CA VAL A 139 27.14 -29.94 -6.74
C VAL A 139 27.60 -29.84 -8.19
N ARG A 140 27.62 -30.93 -8.96
CA ARG A 140 28.00 -30.90 -10.38
C ARG A 140 27.07 -30.01 -11.21
N ARG A 141 25.76 -30.06 -10.94
CA ARG A 141 24.76 -29.24 -11.63
C ARG A 141 24.88 -27.77 -11.25
N THR A 142 25.17 -27.47 -9.99
CA THR A 142 25.45 -26.12 -9.49
C THR A 142 26.71 -25.59 -10.14
N ILE A 143 27.84 -26.32 -10.13
CA ILE A 143 29.08 -25.93 -10.81
C ILE A 143 28.83 -25.72 -12.31
N GLY A 144 28.05 -26.60 -12.95
CA GLY A 144 27.64 -26.46 -14.35
C GLY A 144 26.84 -25.18 -14.59
N LYS A 145 25.82 -24.91 -13.77
CA LYS A 145 25.02 -23.67 -13.83
C LYS A 145 25.83 -22.43 -13.49
N THR A 146 26.75 -22.49 -12.53
CA THR A 146 27.64 -21.38 -12.21
C THR A 146 28.57 -21.11 -13.39
N ARG A 147 29.11 -22.15 -14.04
CA ARG A 147 29.88 -21.98 -15.29
C ARG A 147 29.04 -21.42 -16.41
N GLU A 148 27.78 -21.85 -16.53
CA GLU A 148 26.83 -21.32 -17.50
C GLU A 148 26.56 -19.84 -17.21
N ILE A 149 26.20 -19.46 -15.98
CA ILE A 149 26.01 -18.08 -15.54
C ILE A 149 27.28 -17.25 -15.76
N ILE A 150 28.46 -17.75 -15.41
CA ILE A 150 29.74 -17.06 -15.68
C ILE A 150 29.92 -16.87 -17.18
N ARG A 151 29.61 -17.89 -17.98
CA ARG A 151 29.67 -17.81 -19.45
C ARG A 151 28.61 -16.85 -20.01
N GLU A 152 27.42 -16.76 -19.40
CA GLU A 152 26.39 -15.77 -19.73
C GLU A 152 26.85 -14.35 -19.35
N ILE A 153 27.52 -14.18 -18.22
CA ILE A 153 28.07 -12.88 -17.77
C ILE A 153 29.23 -12.46 -18.68
N VAL A 154 30.09 -13.40 -19.07
CA VAL A 154 31.25 -13.15 -19.95
C VAL A 154 30.85 -13.01 -21.42
N ALA A 155 29.79 -13.69 -21.86
CA ALA A 155 29.30 -13.66 -23.24
C ALA A 155 27.76 -13.60 -23.28
N PRO A 156 27.17 -12.45 -22.87
CA PRO A 156 25.71 -12.29 -22.75
C PRO A 156 24.98 -12.45 -24.09
N GLU A 157 25.67 -12.20 -25.20
CA GLU A 157 25.10 -12.32 -26.55
C GLU A 157 24.58 -13.73 -26.89
N ARG A 158 25.17 -14.79 -26.31
CA ARG A 158 24.81 -16.19 -26.60
C ARG A 158 23.59 -16.69 -25.82
N ALA A 159 23.30 -16.11 -24.67
CA ALA A 159 22.20 -16.55 -23.81
C ALA A 159 20.84 -15.89 -24.14
N VAL A 160 20.86 -14.87 -24.98
CA VAL A 160 19.66 -14.14 -25.41
C VAL A 160 18.85 -14.94 -26.45
N GLU A 161 19.44 -15.95 -27.10
CA GLU A 161 18.85 -16.61 -28.28
C GLU A 161 17.66 -17.54 -27.98
N GLU A 162 17.47 -18.02 -26.73
CA GLU A 162 16.43 -19.02 -26.41
C GLU A 162 15.32 -18.54 -25.45
N ARG A 163 15.26 -17.24 -25.10
CA ARG A 163 14.21 -16.77 -24.19
C ARG A 163 12.88 -16.61 -24.92
N ILE A 164 11.94 -17.50 -24.60
CA ILE A 164 10.52 -17.40 -24.97
C ILE A 164 9.95 -16.14 -24.34
N SER A 165 9.39 -15.23 -25.16
CA SER A 165 8.68 -14.05 -24.66
C SER A 165 7.52 -14.46 -23.76
N GLY A 166 7.38 -13.75 -22.64
CA GLY A 166 6.27 -13.96 -21.73
C GLY A 166 4.96 -13.57 -22.41
N THR A 167 4.18 -14.54 -22.87
CA THR A 167 2.80 -14.34 -23.26
C THR A 167 1.93 -14.48 -22.02
N ALA A 168 1.35 -13.36 -21.57
CA ALA A 168 0.41 -13.35 -20.47
C ALA A 168 -0.73 -12.37 -20.79
N PRO A 169 -1.96 -12.65 -20.31
CA PRO A 169 -3.08 -11.73 -20.43
C PRO A 169 -2.87 -10.50 -19.53
N PHE A 170 -3.58 -9.41 -19.81
CA PHE A 170 -3.49 -8.17 -19.05
C PHE A 170 -3.82 -8.36 -17.57
N ALA A 171 -4.65 -9.34 -17.21
CA ALA A 171 -4.93 -9.70 -15.82
C ALA A 171 -3.64 -10.02 -15.00
N VAL A 172 -2.60 -10.58 -15.63
CA VAL A 172 -1.31 -10.81 -14.97
C VAL A 172 -0.57 -9.49 -14.75
N ALA A 173 -0.58 -8.61 -15.75
CA ALA A 173 -0.02 -7.28 -15.64
C ALA A 173 -0.73 -6.47 -14.54
N LEU A 174 -2.06 -6.49 -14.51
CA LEU A 174 -2.90 -5.82 -13.53
C LEU A 174 -2.51 -6.21 -12.10
N ARG A 175 -2.36 -7.50 -11.81
CA ARG A 175 -1.91 -7.97 -10.48
C ARG A 175 -0.52 -7.44 -10.11
N LYS A 176 0.40 -7.33 -11.06
CA LYS A 176 1.73 -6.74 -10.81
C LYS A 176 1.63 -5.23 -10.57
N ILE A 177 0.84 -4.52 -11.36
CA ILE A 177 0.58 -3.08 -11.18
C ILE A 177 -0.02 -2.84 -9.80
N HIS A 178 -1.01 -3.62 -9.39
CA HIS A 178 -1.60 -3.54 -8.06
C HIS A 178 -0.56 -3.77 -6.95
N ARG A 179 0.26 -4.81 -7.04
CA ARG A 179 1.35 -5.03 -6.06
C ARG A 179 2.34 -3.87 -5.97
N MET A 180 2.55 -3.14 -7.06
CA MET A 180 3.48 -2.02 -7.12
C MET A 180 2.86 -0.69 -6.65
N LYS A 181 1.59 -0.45 -6.98
CA LYS A 181 0.95 0.88 -6.86
C LYS A 181 -0.21 0.93 -5.87
N ALA A 182 -0.88 -0.19 -5.61
CA ALA A 182 -1.97 -0.24 -4.64
C ALA A 182 -1.54 0.07 -3.20
N PRO A 183 -0.32 -0.27 -2.70
CA PRO A 183 0.04 0.01 -1.31
C PRO A 183 -0.14 1.47 -0.90
N ALA A 184 0.28 2.42 -1.75
CA ALA A 184 0.11 3.85 -1.48
C ALA A 184 -1.38 4.25 -1.43
N LEU A 185 -2.19 3.71 -2.34
CA LEU A 185 -3.64 3.95 -2.34
C LEU A 185 -4.32 3.33 -1.11
N ILE A 186 -3.94 2.11 -0.71
CA ILE A 186 -4.48 1.43 0.48
C ILE A 186 -4.19 2.26 1.74
N GLU A 187 -2.97 2.79 1.89
CA GLU A 187 -2.65 3.66 3.03
C GLU A 187 -3.42 4.99 2.96
N ALA A 188 -3.58 5.59 1.78
CA ALA A 188 -4.42 6.77 1.62
C ALA A 188 -5.89 6.50 1.97
N MET A 189 -6.42 5.32 1.61
CA MET A 189 -7.75 4.86 1.99
C MET A 189 -7.86 4.68 3.52
N ARG A 190 -6.87 4.03 4.16
CA ARG A 190 -6.83 3.84 5.63
C ARG A 190 -6.85 5.18 6.35
N LEU A 191 -6.01 6.13 5.91
CA LEU A 191 -6.00 7.48 6.45
C LEU A 191 -7.35 8.18 6.23
N ARG A 192 -7.93 8.13 5.02
CA ARG A 192 -9.25 8.74 4.81
C ARG A 192 -10.35 8.10 5.64
N VAL A 193 -10.36 6.78 5.83
CA VAL A 193 -11.35 6.17 6.72
C VAL A 193 -11.15 6.71 8.13
N GLU A 194 -9.90 6.83 8.61
CA GLU A 194 -9.58 7.32 9.95
C GLU A 194 -9.96 8.79 10.19
N PHE A 195 -9.73 9.66 9.21
CA PHE A 195 -9.84 11.11 9.37
C PHE A 195 -11.10 11.73 8.71
N ASP A 196 -11.69 11.10 7.69
CA ASP A 196 -12.77 11.68 6.91
C ASP A 196 -14.11 10.95 7.17
N PRO A 197 -15.00 11.51 8.02
CA PRO A 197 -16.27 10.87 8.35
C PRO A 197 -17.13 10.56 7.11
N ALA A 198 -17.16 11.46 6.13
CA ALA A 198 -17.91 11.24 4.89
C ALA A 198 -17.40 10.02 4.11
N TYR A 199 -16.07 9.85 4.05
CA TYR A 199 -15.47 8.71 3.37
C TYR A 199 -15.80 7.39 4.07
N SER A 200 -15.87 7.38 5.41
CA SER A 200 -16.28 6.20 6.20
C SER A 200 -17.79 5.87 6.15
N GLY A 201 -18.58 6.70 5.46
CA GLY A 201 -20.05 6.59 5.43
C GLY A 201 -20.71 7.03 6.73
N ALA A 202 -20.06 7.88 7.53
CA ALA A 202 -20.63 8.48 8.73
C ALA A 202 -21.23 9.86 8.40
N PRO A 203 -22.32 10.29 9.06
CA PRO A 203 -22.86 11.62 8.88
C PRO A 203 -21.82 12.67 9.30
N VAL A 204 -21.72 13.75 8.52
CA VAL A 204 -20.82 14.86 8.85
C VAL A 204 -21.62 15.94 9.56
N GLY A 205 -21.41 16.06 10.86
CA GLY A 205 -22.11 17.01 11.70
C GLY A 205 -23.45 16.51 12.22
N TRP A 206 -24.02 17.27 13.15
CA TRP A 206 -25.22 16.92 13.92
C TRP A 206 -26.38 17.90 13.72
N SER A 207 -26.17 19.02 13.02
CA SER A 207 -27.25 20.00 12.74
C SER A 207 -27.94 19.81 11.39
N GLY A 208 -27.33 19.08 10.45
CA GLY A 208 -27.87 18.86 9.11
C GLY A 208 -28.68 17.56 8.98
N GLU A 209 -29.56 17.49 7.98
CA GLU A 209 -30.26 16.25 7.63
C GLU A 209 -29.27 15.11 7.31
N PRO A 210 -29.55 13.87 7.75
CA PRO A 210 -28.68 12.73 7.49
C PRO A 210 -28.64 12.43 6.00
N ARG A 211 -27.57 12.85 5.32
CA ARG A 211 -27.29 12.41 3.94
C ARG A 211 -26.61 11.05 3.97
N LEU A 212 -27.41 10.00 3.89
CA LEU A 212 -26.92 8.65 3.57
C LEU A 212 -27.84 7.99 2.55
N GLU A 213 -27.82 8.48 1.32
CA GLU A 213 -28.30 7.72 0.16
C GLU A 213 -27.13 7.45 -0.77
N GLY A 214 -26.59 6.23 -0.72
CA GLY A 214 -25.54 5.77 -1.63
C GLY A 214 -24.54 4.80 -1.00
N ILE A 215 -23.83 4.08 -1.88
CA ILE A 215 -22.64 3.28 -1.55
C ILE A 215 -21.55 4.22 -1.02
N ALA A 216 -20.95 3.89 0.11
CA ALA A 216 -19.92 4.74 0.71
C ALA A 216 -18.70 4.86 -0.23
N GLU A 217 -18.05 6.02 -0.29
CA GLU A 217 -16.91 6.26 -1.21
C GLU A 217 -15.83 5.18 -1.08
N PHE A 218 -15.56 4.73 0.15
CA PHE A 218 -14.54 3.70 0.39
C PHE A 218 -14.88 2.33 -0.20
N GLU A 219 -16.16 1.99 -0.33
CA GLU A 219 -16.59 0.70 -0.89
C GLU A 219 -16.31 0.63 -2.39
N ARG A 220 -16.49 1.75 -3.09
CA ARG A 220 -16.10 1.90 -4.51
C ARG A 220 -14.60 1.70 -4.70
N ASP A 221 -13.78 2.31 -3.85
CA ASP A 221 -12.32 2.16 -3.91
C ASP A 221 -11.87 0.72 -3.59
N LEU A 222 -12.55 0.04 -2.66
CA LEU A 222 -12.31 -1.38 -2.34
C LEU A 222 -12.65 -2.30 -3.52
N GLU A 223 -13.72 -2.01 -4.25
CA GLU A 223 -14.10 -2.74 -5.47
C GLU A 223 -13.09 -2.50 -6.60
N PHE A 224 -12.72 -1.23 -6.84
CA PHE A 224 -11.75 -0.84 -7.86
C PHE A 224 -10.37 -1.53 -7.73
N LEU A 225 -9.92 -1.75 -6.49
CA LEU A 225 -8.66 -2.42 -6.21
C LEU A 225 -8.77 -3.94 -6.22
N GLY A 226 -9.96 -4.51 -6.02
CA GLY A 226 -10.13 -5.96 -5.88
C GLY A 226 -9.29 -6.52 -4.73
N LEU A 227 -9.27 -5.81 -3.58
CA LEU A 227 -8.44 -6.18 -2.42
C LEU A 227 -8.76 -7.59 -1.90
N HIS A 228 -7.77 -8.19 -1.24
CA HIS A 228 -7.96 -9.44 -0.52
C HIS A 228 -8.99 -9.26 0.62
N GLU A 229 -9.71 -10.34 0.92
CA GLU A 229 -10.78 -10.36 1.93
C GLU A 229 -10.35 -9.75 3.26
N ARG A 230 -9.19 -10.14 3.78
CA ARG A 230 -8.65 -9.59 5.03
C ARG A 230 -8.42 -8.07 5.00
N GLU A 231 -7.88 -7.51 3.91
CA GLU A 231 -7.62 -6.07 3.83
C GLU A 231 -8.93 -5.29 3.72
N ARG A 232 -9.91 -5.85 3.01
CA ARG A 232 -11.29 -5.34 2.94
C ARG A 232 -11.94 -5.32 4.32
N GLU A 233 -11.88 -6.43 5.05
CA GLU A 233 -12.41 -6.54 6.43
C GLU A 233 -11.76 -5.50 7.36
N GLU A 234 -10.43 -5.35 7.33
CA GLU A 234 -9.72 -4.38 8.16
C GLU A 234 -10.19 -2.94 7.94
N ILE A 235 -10.45 -2.54 6.68
CA ILE A 235 -10.95 -1.21 6.33
C ILE A 235 -12.42 -1.05 6.72
N GLN A 236 -13.24 -2.08 6.50
CA GLN A 236 -14.66 -2.09 6.91
C GLN A 236 -14.82 -1.97 8.43
N ASP A 237 -14.02 -2.70 9.21
CA ASP A 237 -13.99 -2.63 10.66
C ASP A 237 -13.55 -1.24 11.16
N LEU A 238 -12.64 -0.57 10.44
CA LEU A 238 -12.26 0.80 10.75
C LEU A 238 -13.40 1.78 10.47
N ALA A 239 -14.08 1.64 9.33
CA ALA A 239 -15.23 2.48 8.98
C ALA A 239 -16.39 2.31 9.97
N GLU A 240 -16.70 1.06 10.34
CA GLU A 240 -17.73 0.73 11.33
C GLU A 240 -17.41 1.33 12.71
N ARG A 241 -16.15 1.21 13.17
CA ARG A 241 -15.72 1.86 14.41
C ARG A 241 -15.87 3.37 14.35
N ASN A 242 -15.64 3.97 13.19
CA ASN A 242 -15.75 5.41 13.01
C ASN A 242 -17.20 5.89 12.97
N ARG A 243 -18.12 5.16 12.32
CA ARG A 243 -19.56 5.42 12.41
C ARG A 243 -20.04 5.44 13.86
N ARG A 244 -19.67 4.43 14.65
CA ARG A 244 -20.00 4.39 16.09
C ARG A 244 -19.42 5.57 16.87
N ARG A 245 -18.19 6.00 16.57
CA ARG A 245 -17.58 7.19 17.20
C ARG A 245 -18.32 8.48 16.86
N VAL A 246 -18.88 8.58 15.66
CA VAL A 246 -19.70 9.73 15.26
C VAL A 246 -21.05 9.70 15.97
N GLU A 247 -21.69 8.54 16.08
CA GLU A 247 -22.91 8.37 16.89
C GLU A 247 -22.68 8.78 18.35
N GLU A 248 -21.59 8.31 18.95
CA GLU A 248 -21.18 8.70 20.31
C GLU A 248 -20.97 10.21 20.46
N LEU A 249 -20.40 10.86 19.44
CA LEU A 249 -20.26 12.31 19.43
C LEU A 249 -21.64 12.97 19.40
N HIS A 250 -22.55 12.52 18.54
CA HIS A 250 -23.89 13.11 18.40
C HIS A 250 -24.68 13.00 19.71
N GLU A 251 -24.63 11.84 20.37
CA GLU A 251 -25.20 11.63 21.71
C GLU A 251 -24.57 12.60 22.72
N PHE A 252 -23.25 12.76 22.69
CA PHE A 252 -22.55 13.69 23.56
C PHE A 252 -22.97 15.15 23.30
N MET A 253 -23.07 15.58 22.04
CA MET A 253 -23.47 16.95 21.69
C MET A 253 -24.91 17.24 22.12
N HIS A 254 -25.84 16.30 21.88
CA HIS A 254 -27.23 16.42 22.28
C HIS A 254 -27.38 16.47 23.82
N ALA A 255 -26.70 15.60 24.56
CA ALA A 255 -26.77 15.57 26.02
C ALA A 255 -26.14 16.79 26.72
N ASN A 256 -25.43 17.64 25.96
CA ASN A 256 -24.75 18.83 26.47
C ASN A 256 -25.33 20.14 25.92
N GLU A 257 -26.35 20.08 25.05
CA GLU A 257 -26.98 21.25 24.41
C GLU A 257 -25.93 22.23 23.85
N VAL A 258 -24.90 21.68 23.19
CA VAL A 258 -23.79 22.49 22.68
C VAL A 258 -24.24 23.22 21.42
N ASP A 259 -24.46 24.52 21.56
CA ASP A 259 -24.76 25.39 20.44
C ASP A 259 -23.53 26.19 19.99
N PHE A 260 -23.47 26.47 18.69
CA PHE A 260 -22.46 27.30 18.06
C PHE A 260 -23.17 28.47 17.38
N ASP A 261 -22.87 29.68 17.87
CA ASP A 261 -23.39 30.94 17.33
C ASP A 261 -22.74 31.25 15.96
N GLU A 262 -23.20 30.55 14.92
CA GLU A 262 -22.71 30.68 13.54
C GLU A 262 -23.88 30.58 12.57
N ASP A 263 -24.31 31.72 12.03
CA ASP A 263 -25.46 31.81 11.12
C ASP A 263 -25.15 31.30 9.71
N ASP A 264 -23.88 31.32 9.28
CA ASP A 264 -23.48 30.84 7.96
C ASP A 264 -23.49 29.29 7.93
N PRO A 265 -24.36 28.66 7.11
CA PRO A 265 -24.47 27.20 7.04
C PRO A 265 -23.18 26.53 6.53
N ASP A 266 -22.35 27.21 5.72
CA ASP A 266 -21.09 26.65 5.22
C ASP A 266 -19.99 26.67 6.28
N LEU A 267 -19.89 27.74 7.06
CA LEU A 267 -18.97 27.82 8.19
C LEU A 267 -19.38 26.85 9.29
N ARG A 268 -20.69 26.72 9.55
CA ARG A 268 -21.24 25.74 10.48
C ARG A 268 -20.87 24.32 10.07
N ARG A 269 -21.13 23.92 8.81
CA ARG A 269 -20.75 22.59 8.29
C ARG A 269 -19.26 22.30 8.39
N ARG A 270 -18.39 23.29 8.16
CA ARG A 270 -16.93 23.14 8.30
C ARG A 270 -16.52 22.98 9.77
N GLY A 271 -17.13 23.74 10.68
CA GLY A 271 -16.91 23.63 12.12
C GLY A 271 -17.34 22.27 12.68
N GLU A 272 -18.53 21.80 12.32
CA GLU A 272 -19.03 20.49 12.73
C GLU A 272 -18.16 19.35 12.19
N ARG A 273 -17.69 19.45 10.95
CA ARG A 273 -16.72 18.51 10.39
C ARG A 273 -15.44 18.48 11.22
N ALA A 274 -14.88 19.64 11.56
CA ALA A 274 -13.65 19.71 12.34
C ALA A 274 -13.81 19.06 13.72
N VAL A 275 -14.91 19.33 14.41
CA VAL A 275 -15.25 18.66 15.69
C VAL A 275 -15.36 17.16 15.51
N THR A 276 -16.04 16.70 14.45
CA THR A 276 -16.23 15.28 14.15
C THR A 276 -14.87 14.58 13.96
N VAL A 277 -13.99 15.15 13.13
CA VAL A 277 -12.63 14.62 12.92
C VAL A 277 -11.83 14.60 14.21
N SER A 278 -11.82 15.70 14.98
CA SER A 278 -11.09 15.78 16.25
C SER A 278 -11.59 14.76 17.28
N PHE A 279 -12.90 14.52 17.35
CA PHE A 279 -13.48 13.51 18.23
C PHE A 279 -13.14 12.08 17.78
N MET A 280 -13.25 11.79 16.48
CA MET A 280 -12.93 10.47 15.90
C MET A 280 -11.47 10.08 16.13
N THR A 281 -10.56 11.03 15.90
CA THR A 281 -9.11 10.85 16.09
C THR A 281 -8.68 10.97 17.54
N ASP A 282 -9.57 11.44 18.42
CA ASP A 282 -9.28 11.75 19.82
C ASP A 282 -8.13 12.76 19.94
N TYR A 283 -8.17 13.76 19.04
CA TYR A 283 -7.30 14.92 19.04
C TYR A 283 -7.46 15.68 20.36
N ASP A 284 -6.35 16.06 20.97
CA ASP A 284 -6.31 16.61 22.33
C ASP A 284 -7.20 15.84 23.31
N ASP A 285 -7.21 14.51 23.23
CA ASP A 285 -7.98 13.63 24.13
C ASP A 285 -9.48 14.01 24.26
N ILE A 286 -10.07 14.69 23.28
CA ILE A 286 -11.46 15.18 23.34
C ILE A 286 -12.43 14.05 23.67
N ARG A 287 -12.35 12.93 22.95
CA ARG A 287 -13.22 11.78 23.16
C ARG A 287 -12.91 11.08 24.48
N THR A 288 -11.62 10.92 24.80
CA THR A 288 -11.18 10.33 26.06
C THR A 288 -11.73 11.10 27.27
N LEU A 289 -11.71 12.44 27.23
CA LEU A 289 -12.23 13.31 28.29
C LEU A 289 -13.75 13.34 28.31
N ALA A 290 -14.41 13.41 27.15
CA ALA A 290 -15.87 13.35 27.03
C ALA A 290 -16.45 12.09 27.70
N ARG A 291 -15.72 10.97 27.65
CA ARG A 291 -16.12 9.68 28.24
C ARG A 291 -15.54 9.42 29.62
N ALA A 292 -14.68 10.29 30.15
CA ALA A 292 -13.89 9.99 31.34
C ALA A 292 -14.75 9.75 32.59
N GLU A 293 -15.83 10.52 32.76
CA GLU A 293 -16.73 10.40 33.92
C GLU A 293 -17.58 9.12 33.85
N LEU A 294 -18.21 8.85 32.70
CA LEU A 294 -18.96 7.62 32.47
C LEU A 294 -18.06 6.38 32.59
N TRP A 295 -16.85 6.46 32.02
CA TRP A 295 -15.84 5.42 32.17
C TRP A 295 -15.47 5.20 33.63
N LEU A 296 -15.30 6.27 34.42
CA LEU A 296 -14.95 6.17 35.83
C LEU A 296 -16.05 5.43 36.61
N GLU A 297 -17.32 5.74 36.37
CA GLU A 297 -18.44 5.09 37.05
C GLU A 297 -18.48 3.59 36.77
N ALA A 298 -18.39 3.19 35.49
CA ALA A 298 -18.32 1.79 35.10
C ALA A 298 -17.03 1.11 35.60
N ALA A 299 -15.90 1.81 35.54
CA ALA A 299 -14.61 1.28 35.97
C ALA A 299 -14.53 1.12 37.48
N LEU A 300 -15.13 2.01 38.28
CA LEU A 300 -15.17 1.89 39.73
C LEU A 300 -15.92 0.61 40.13
N VAL A 301 -17.13 0.41 39.61
CA VAL A 301 -17.90 -0.82 39.87
C VAL A 301 -17.07 -2.07 39.56
N ARG A 302 -16.46 -2.11 38.37
CA ARG A 302 -15.61 -3.23 37.95
C ARG A 302 -14.35 -3.40 38.80
N MET A 303 -13.69 -2.31 39.21
CA MET A 303 -12.43 -2.35 39.95
C MET A 303 -12.64 -2.63 41.44
N GLU A 304 -13.85 -2.42 41.96
CA GLU A 304 -14.20 -2.71 43.35
C GLU A 304 -14.80 -4.11 43.55
N ALA A 305 -15.33 -4.71 42.49
CA ALA A 305 -15.84 -6.07 42.46
C ALA A 305 -14.82 -7.08 43.01
N ARG A 306 -15.29 -8.01 43.87
CA ARG A 306 -14.43 -8.97 44.59
C ARG A 306 -13.75 -9.97 43.65
N ASP A 307 -14.38 -10.25 42.53
CA ASP A 307 -13.99 -11.17 41.47
C ASP A 307 -13.16 -10.51 40.36
N CYS A 308 -12.83 -9.21 40.48
CA CYS A 308 -11.99 -8.51 39.51
C CYS A 308 -10.58 -9.13 39.43
N ARG A 309 -10.36 -9.95 38.40
CA ARG A 309 -9.09 -10.66 38.13
C ARG A 309 -8.25 -9.88 37.12
N ILE A 310 -7.31 -9.08 37.63
CA ILE A 310 -6.28 -8.44 36.81
C ILE A 310 -4.98 -9.25 36.96
N PRO A 311 -4.34 -9.67 35.85
CA PRO A 311 -3.10 -10.45 35.90
C PRO A 311 -2.04 -9.76 36.78
N ARG A 312 -1.41 -10.54 37.67
CA ARG A 312 -0.33 -10.04 38.51
C ARG A 312 0.96 -9.98 37.69
N CYS A 313 1.25 -8.85 37.06
CA CYS A 313 2.54 -8.63 36.37
C CYS A 313 3.65 -8.29 37.38
N THR A 314 4.19 -9.29 38.09
CA THR A 314 5.23 -9.14 39.13
C THR A 314 6.52 -8.51 38.62
N ILE A 315 7.00 -8.93 37.43
CA ILE A 315 8.28 -8.45 36.86
C ILE A 315 8.24 -6.94 36.55
N ARG A 316 7.18 -6.45 35.88
CA ARG A 316 7.02 -5.02 35.58
C ARG A 316 6.87 -4.17 36.84
N ARG A 317 6.29 -4.72 37.92
CA ARG A 317 6.18 -4.02 39.21
C ARG A 317 7.54 -3.87 39.88
N LEU A 318 8.40 -4.88 39.80
CA LEU A 318 9.77 -4.82 40.33
C LEU A 318 10.59 -3.74 39.62
N PHE A 319 10.60 -3.72 38.29
CA PHE A 319 11.29 -2.65 37.52
C PHE A 319 10.71 -1.27 37.78
N ALA A 320 9.37 -1.15 37.87
CA ALA A 320 8.74 0.12 38.17
C ALA A 320 8.95 0.56 39.62
N TRP A 321 9.25 -0.35 40.55
CA TRP A 321 9.60 -0.04 41.94
C TRP A 321 11.06 0.43 42.03
N LEU A 322 11.98 -0.29 41.38
CA LEU A 322 13.40 0.08 41.31
C LEU A 322 13.63 1.45 40.64
N GLY A 323 12.84 1.80 39.62
CA GLY A 323 12.96 3.09 38.93
C GLY A 323 12.25 4.27 39.58
N ARG A 324 11.49 4.10 40.68
CA ARG A 324 10.65 5.16 41.27
C ARG A 324 11.01 5.50 42.71
N GLY A 325 12.26 5.91 42.91
CA GLY A 325 12.74 6.35 44.22
C GLY A 325 11.94 7.48 44.88
N LEU A 326 11.23 8.34 44.14
CA LEU A 326 10.53 9.51 44.74
C LEU A 326 9.22 9.96 44.04
N ALA A 327 8.82 9.37 42.92
CA ALA A 327 7.66 9.85 42.15
C ALA A 327 6.34 9.15 42.53
N ARG A 328 5.30 9.93 42.88
CA ARG A 328 3.93 9.41 43.11
C ARG A 328 3.42 8.66 41.87
N HIS A 329 2.76 7.52 42.05
CA HIS A 329 2.18 6.75 40.94
C HIS A 329 1.12 7.61 40.21
N PRO A 330 0.99 7.58 38.87
CA PRO A 330 -0.01 8.37 38.15
C PRO A 330 -1.44 8.17 38.69
N VAL A 331 -1.87 6.91 38.87
CA VAL A 331 -3.14 6.59 39.55
C VAL A 331 -3.26 7.20 40.96
N ASP A 332 -2.18 7.27 41.74
CA ASP A 332 -2.22 7.90 43.06
C ASP A 332 -2.47 9.40 42.92
N ARG A 333 -1.69 10.07 42.07
CA ARG A 333 -1.88 11.49 41.77
C ARG A 333 -3.29 11.75 41.29
N TRP A 334 -3.79 10.98 40.32
CA TRP A 334 -5.15 11.11 39.80
C TRP A 334 -6.23 10.97 40.88
N VAL A 335 -6.15 9.94 41.72
CA VAL A 335 -7.11 9.78 42.83
C VAL A 335 -7.04 10.97 43.78
N ASP A 336 -5.84 11.40 44.14
CA ASP A 336 -5.64 12.43 45.15
C ASP A 336 -5.95 13.86 44.63
N THR A 337 -5.78 14.12 43.32
CA THR A 337 -5.96 15.47 42.73
C THR A 337 -7.22 15.66 41.92
N CYS A 338 -7.72 14.61 41.26
CA CYS A 338 -8.78 14.73 40.25
C CYS A 338 -10.13 14.17 40.71
N LEU A 339 -10.15 13.25 41.68
CA LEU A 339 -11.40 12.63 42.16
C LEU A 339 -12.05 13.38 43.34
N GLY A 340 -11.36 14.37 43.92
CA GLY A 340 -11.88 15.22 45.00
C GLY A 340 -12.46 14.39 46.14
N ASN A 341 -13.74 14.63 46.45
CA ASN A 341 -14.48 13.94 47.53
C ASN A 341 -14.96 12.53 47.18
N ARG A 342 -14.81 12.06 45.92
CA ARG A 342 -15.21 10.71 45.54
C ARG A 342 -14.23 9.71 46.15
N SER A 343 -14.67 9.01 47.20
CA SER A 343 -13.84 8.00 47.86
C SER A 343 -13.68 6.76 46.97
N VAL A 344 -12.43 6.43 46.60
CA VAL A 344 -12.10 5.17 45.94
C VAL A 344 -11.59 4.20 46.99
N SER A 345 -12.18 3.00 47.07
CA SER A 345 -11.73 2.00 48.04
C SER A 345 -10.24 1.65 47.85
N ARG A 346 -9.57 1.26 48.94
CA ARG A 346 -8.16 0.79 48.89
C ARG A 346 -7.98 -0.35 47.87
N ARG A 347 -9.00 -1.19 47.70
CA ARG A 347 -9.04 -2.26 46.69
C ARG A 347 -9.11 -1.69 45.27
N GLY A 348 -10.05 -0.78 44.99
CA GLY A 348 -10.18 -0.12 43.69
C GLY A 348 -8.88 0.57 43.28
N ARG A 349 -8.27 1.35 44.18
CA ARG A 349 -6.96 2.00 43.95
C ARG A 349 -5.86 0.99 43.61
N ALA A 350 -5.81 -0.16 44.30
CA ALA A 350 -4.85 -1.21 44.01
C ALA A 350 -5.11 -1.89 42.64
N ASN A 351 -6.38 -2.08 42.26
CA ASN A 351 -6.76 -2.67 40.98
C ASN A 351 -6.48 -1.74 39.80
N PHE A 352 -6.73 -0.42 39.92
CA PHE A 352 -6.31 0.55 38.90
C PHE A 352 -4.79 0.57 38.70
N LYS A 353 -3.99 0.49 39.77
CA LYS A 353 -2.53 0.35 39.66
C LYS A 353 -2.13 -0.93 38.93
N ARG A 354 -2.82 -2.04 39.20
CA ARG A 354 -2.57 -3.32 38.49
C ARG A 354 -2.91 -3.21 37.01
N ALA A 355 -4.06 -2.66 36.65
CA ALA A 355 -4.45 -2.45 35.27
C ALA A 355 -3.45 -1.54 34.54
N TRP A 356 -3.03 -0.46 35.19
CA TRP A 356 -1.97 0.42 34.70
C TRP A 356 -0.67 -0.35 34.44
N HIS A 357 -0.21 -1.20 35.36
CA HIS A 357 1.01 -2.00 35.17
C HIS A 357 0.86 -3.12 34.13
N ALA A 358 -0.32 -3.71 34.02
CA ALA A 358 -0.66 -4.70 33.00
C ALA A 358 -0.61 -4.09 31.58
N GLY A 359 -0.74 -2.77 31.46
CA GLY A 359 -0.70 -2.09 30.17
C GLY A 359 -2.06 -1.86 29.56
N ASP A 360 -3.12 -1.84 30.38
CA ASP A 360 -4.45 -1.45 29.93
C ASP A 360 -4.40 -0.06 29.29
N ARG A 361 -4.65 0.00 27.98
CA ARG A 361 -4.54 1.22 27.19
C ARG A 361 -5.57 2.26 27.60
N VAL A 362 -6.79 1.83 27.93
CA VAL A 362 -7.89 2.73 28.30
C VAL A 362 -7.59 3.38 29.64
N VAL A 363 -7.26 2.58 30.66
CA VAL A 363 -6.89 3.10 31.99
C VAL A 363 -5.72 4.07 31.89
N ARG A 364 -4.68 3.73 31.12
CA ARG A 364 -3.52 4.60 30.97
C ARG A 364 -3.86 5.91 30.28
N ARG A 365 -4.62 5.87 29.18
CA ARG A 365 -4.96 7.06 28.41
C ARG A 365 -5.86 7.99 29.23
N THR A 366 -6.96 7.48 29.79
CA THR A 366 -7.91 8.29 30.56
C THR A 366 -7.28 8.91 31.80
N VAL A 367 -6.50 8.13 32.58
CA VAL A 367 -5.82 8.67 33.77
C VAL A 367 -4.78 9.73 33.39
N ARG A 368 -4.04 9.56 32.28
CA ARG A 368 -3.08 10.60 31.82
C ARG A 368 -3.78 11.87 31.38
N ALA A 369 -4.82 11.74 30.55
CA ALA A 369 -5.59 12.86 30.05
C ALA A 369 -6.20 13.66 31.22
N TRP A 370 -6.73 12.97 32.23
CA TRP A 370 -7.34 13.62 33.40
C TRP A 370 -6.31 14.28 34.33
N ILE A 371 -5.14 13.67 34.57
CA ILE A 371 -4.07 14.30 35.36
C ILE A 371 -3.54 15.58 34.70
N ALA A 372 -3.57 15.63 33.37
CA ALA A 372 -3.10 16.79 32.60
C ALA A 372 -4.06 17.99 32.65
N LEU A 373 -5.26 17.84 33.23
CA LEU A 373 -6.22 18.92 33.37
C LEU A 373 -5.78 19.93 34.45
N PRO A 374 -6.18 21.21 34.33
CA PRO A 374 -6.05 22.17 35.41
C PRO A 374 -6.74 21.68 36.70
N VAL A 375 -6.18 22.04 37.86
CA VAL A 375 -6.74 21.64 39.16
C VAL A 375 -8.17 22.18 39.29
N GLY A 376 -9.12 21.29 39.61
CA GLY A 376 -10.54 21.64 39.73
C GLY A 376 -11.32 21.61 38.41
N ALA A 377 -10.67 21.46 37.26
CA ALA A 377 -11.36 21.34 35.99
C ALA A 377 -11.94 19.93 35.80
N GLY A 378 -13.25 19.85 35.49
CA GLY A 378 -13.93 18.60 35.14
C GLY A 378 -13.59 18.16 33.71
N PRO A 379 -13.40 16.85 33.44
CA PRO A 379 -13.12 16.34 32.09
C PRO A 379 -14.15 16.76 31.06
N ARG A 380 -15.44 16.71 31.43
CA ARG A 380 -16.54 17.08 30.55
C ARG A 380 -16.45 18.55 30.12
N GLY A 381 -16.20 19.46 31.06
CA GLY A 381 -16.02 20.88 30.78
C GLY A 381 -14.85 21.15 29.84
N VAL A 382 -13.69 20.54 30.11
CA VAL A 382 -12.51 20.70 29.25
C VAL A 382 -12.72 20.07 27.87
N ALA A 383 -13.44 18.94 27.77
CA ALA A 383 -13.80 18.34 26.48
C ALA A 383 -14.66 19.31 25.65
N LEU A 384 -15.65 19.97 26.26
CA LEU A 384 -16.48 20.99 25.60
C LEU A 384 -15.66 22.20 25.14
N GLU A 385 -14.73 22.68 25.97
CA GLU A 385 -13.82 23.77 25.58
C GLU A 385 -12.94 23.38 24.39
N ARG A 386 -12.39 22.15 24.38
CA ARG A 386 -11.59 21.63 23.27
C ARG A 386 -12.41 21.41 22.01
N ILE A 387 -13.67 20.96 22.14
CA ILE A 387 -14.62 20.89 21.02
C ILE A 387 -14.86 22.29 20.43
N ARG A 388 -15.07 23.32 21.26
CA ARG A 388 -15.18 24.72 20.79
C ARG A 388 -13.89 25.24 20.17
N ALA A 389 -12.73 24.80 20.63
CA ALA A 389 -11.46 25.12 19.99
C ALA A 389 -11.33 24.44 18.62
N ALA A 390 -11.67 23.16 18.51
CA ALA A 390 -11.68 22.41 17.25
C ALA A 390 -12.65 23.02 16.22
N TYR A 391 -13.84 23.45 16.66
CA TYR A 391 -14.80 24.15 15.81
C TYR A 391 -14.22 25.45 15.23
N ARG A 392 -13.45 26.20 16.03
CA ARG A 392 -12.76 27.42 15.58
C ARG A 392 -11.60 27.11 14.63
N ALA A 393 -10.97 25.94 14.74
CA ALA A 393 -9.90 25.46 13.86
C ALA A 393 -10.41 24.88 12.51
N ARG A 394 -11.68 25.13 12.14
CA ARG A 394 -12.37 24.57 10.97
C ARG A 394 -11.62 24.67 9.63
N ASP A 395 -10.91 25.77 9.40
CA ASP A 395 -10.21 25.99 8.13
C ASP A 395 -8.90 25.21 8.05
N GLU A 396 -8.25 24.93 9.17
CA GLU A 396 -7.06 24.07 9.21
C GLU A 396 -7.43 22.62 8.90
N VAL A 397 -8.40 22.06 9.62
CA VAL A 397 -8.89 20.69 9.38
C VAL A 397 -9.43 20.53 7.96
N SER A 398 -10.16 21.53 7.44
CA SER A 398 -10.67 21.49 6.07
C SER A 398 -9.54 21.45 5.02
N ARG A 399 -8.45 22.21 5.22
CA ARG A 399 -7.28 22.18 4.34
C ARG A 399 -6.55 20.84 4.38
N GLU A 400 -6.37 20.28 5.57
CA GLU A 400 -5.74 18.96 5.75
C GLU A 400 -6.56 17.84 5.07
N LEU A 401 -7.87 17.82 5.29
CA LEU A 401 -8.76 16.85 4.63
C LEU A 401 -8.75 17.02 3.10
N THR A 402 -8.72 18.25 2.60
CA THR A 402 -8.61 18.51 1.15
C THR A 402 -7.31 17.96 0.60
N SER A 403 -6.20 18.14 1.33
CA SER A 403 -4.89 17.61 0.95
C SER A 403 -4.90 16.08 0.93
N LEU A 404 -5.49 15.44 1.94
CA LEU A 404 -5.64 13.99 2.01
C LEU A 404 -6.49 13.43 0.86
N ARG A 405 -7.62 14.09 0.54
CA ARG A 405 -8.47 13.76 -0.62
C ARG A 405 -7.73 13.89 -1.95
N ALA A 406 -6.90 14.93 -2.09
CA ALA A 406 -6.06 15.12 -3.27
C ALA A 406 -5.02 14.00 -3.42
N ILE A 407 -4.33 13.62 -2.32
CA ILE A 407 -3.36 12.52 -2.32
C ILE A 407 -4.02 11.20 -2.75
N GLN A 408 -5.21 10.89 -2.24
CA GLN A 408 -5.95 9.70 -2.64
C GLN A 408 -6.32 9.75 -4.13
N SER A 409 -6.86 10.88 -4.60
CA SER A 409 -7.25 11.07 -6.00
C SER A 409 -6.06 10.90 -6.94
N LEU A 410 -4.90 11.49 -6.59
CA LEU A 410 -3.66 11.33 -7.34
C LEU A 410 -3.18 9.87 -7.35
N SER A 411 -3.34 9.14 -6.24
CA SER A 411 -2.98 7.71 -6.15
C SER A 411 -3.88 6.85 -7.04
N VAL A 412 -5.19 7.10 -7.07
CA VAL A 412 -6.14 6.45 -8.00
C VAL A 412 -5.75 6.73 -9.45
N LEU A 413 -5.50 8.01 -9.77
CA LEU A 413 -5.07 8.42 -11.11
C LEU A 413 -3.74 7.79 -11.51
N GLU A 414 -2.79 7.65 -10.58
CA GLU A 414 -1.53 6.96 -10.85
C GLU A 414 -1.77 5.49 -11.21
N VAL A 415 -2.56 4.77 -10.42
CA VAL A 415 -2.90 3.36 -10.70
C VAL A 415 -3.57 3.24 -12.07
N ARG A 416 -4.57 4.08 -12.36
CA ARG A 416 -5.27 4.10 -13.66
C ARG A 416 -4.33 4.43 -14.82
N ASN A 417 -3.52 5.47 -14.69
CA ASN A 417 -2.56 5.88 -15.72
C ASN A 417 -1.57 4.76 -16.02
N TYR A 418 -1.12 4.04 -14.98
CA TYR A 418 -0.22 2.91 -15.14
C TYR A 418 -0.90 1.72 -15.82
N ARG A 419 -2.16 1.41 -15.46
CA ARG A 419 -2.98 0.39 -16.13
C ARG A 419 -3.11 0.70 -17.62
N ARG A 420 -3.54 1.91 -17.98
CA ARG A 420 -3.69 2.36 -19.36
C ARG A 420 -2.36 2.31 -20.12
N LEU A 421 -1.29 2.86 -19.56
CA LEU A 421 0.01 2.89 -20.21
C LEU A 421 0.53 1.47 -20.49
N VAL A 422 0.45 0.56 -19.52
CA VAL A 422 0.86 -0.84 -19.73
C VAL A 422 -0.04 -1.54 -20.73
N PHE A 423 -1.35 -1.26 -20.73
CA PHE A 423 -2.31 -1.81 -21.68
C PHE A 423 -1.99 -1.40 -23.12
N ASP A 424 -1.77 -0.11 -23.35
CA ASP A 424 -1.48 0.46 -24.66
C ASP A 424 -0.08 0.04 -25.17
N LEU A 425 0.96 0.24 -24.35
CA LEU A 425 2.33 -0.11 -24.74
C LEU A 425 2.49 -1.62 -24.95
N GLY A 426 1.77 -2.45 -24.18
CA GLY A 426 1.78 -3.91 -24.30
C GLY A 426 0.91 -4.45 -25.43
N GLY A 427 0.16 -3.59 -26.14
CA GLY A 427 -0.71 -3.98 -27.24
C GLY A 427 -1.73 -5.05 -26.84
N TYR A 428 -2.33 -4.95 -25.66
CA TYR A 428 -3.30 -5.95 -25.17
C TYR A 428 -4.64 -5.88 -25.93
N ALA A 429 -5.01 -4.70 -26.46
CA ALA A 429 -6.16 -4.56 -27.35
C ALA A 429 -6.04 -5.42 -28.62
N GLU A 430 -4.82 -5.58 -29.16
CA GLU A 430 -4.55 -6.40 -30.35
C GLU A 430 -4.83 -7.89 -30.09
N ASP A 431 -4.85 -8.32 -28.82
CA ASP A 431 -5.20 -9.68 -28.41
C ASP A 431 -6.68 -9.84 -28.04
N GLY A 432 -7.50 -8.81 -28.27
CA GLY A 432 -8.94 -8.80 -27.98
C GLY A 432 -9.31 -8.50 -26.53
N GLU A 433 -8.37 -8.02 -25.70
CA GLU A 433 -8.68 -7.64 -24.32
C GLU A 433 -9.44 -6.31 -24.25
N SER A 434 -10.38 -6.19 -23.29
CA SER A 434 -11.21 -4.99 -23.15
C SER A 434 -10.41 -3.83 -22.54
N ARG A 435 -10.49 -2.67 -23.21
CA ARG A 435 -9.91 -1.41 -22.74
C ARG A 435 -10.57 -0.88 -21.47
N GLU A 436 -11.82 -1.25 -21.23
CA GLU A 436 -12.59 -0.83 -20.04
C GLU A 436 -11.87 -1.24 -18.75
N VAL A 437 -11.24 -2.42 -18.73
CA VAL A 437 -10.48 -2.92 -17.57
C VAL A 437 -9.28 -2.03 -17.25
N ALA A 438 -8.65 -1.43 -18.27
CA ALA A 438 -7.51 -0.54 -18.11
C ALA A 438 -7.92 0.89 -17.74
N GLU A 439 -9.11 1.32 -18.16
CA GLU A 439 -9.60 2.70 -17.99
C GLU A 439 -10.58 2.90 -16.84
N ALA A 440 -11.06 1.81 -16.21
CA ALA A 440 -11.95 1.84 -15.06
C ALA A 440 -11.47 2.81 -13.97
N LEU A 441 -12.42 3.53 -13.38
CA LEU A 441 -12.27 4.34 -12.18
C LEU A 441 -13.13 3.72 -11.06
N PRO A 442 -12.82 4.03 -9.79
CA PRO A 442 -13.72 3.75 -8.67
C PRO A 442 -15.11 4.37 -8.86
#